data_AF-A0A843TUR5-F1
#
_entry.id   AF-A0A843TUR5-F1
#
_cell.length_a   1.000
_cell.length_b   1.000
_cell.length_c   1.000
_cell.angle_alpha   90.00
_cell.angle_beta   90.00
_cell.angle_gamma   90.00
#
_symmetry.space_group_name_H-M   'P 1'
#
loop_
_entity.id
_entity.type
_entity.pdbx_description
1 polymer ?
#
loop_
_entity_poly.entity_id
_entity_poly.type
_entity_poly.pdbx_seq_one_letter_code
_entity_poly.pdbx_strand_id
1 'polypeptide(L)'
;MSRLSFRPRPLDIHKKIPIVKSIKEFEDDDAPAVVSTRNSHLPRVVAETKNEVHRKCSKKVTSEIPIPQFVVVDTYERDYLCTFREPLSYVRGRGVRAEFGEFVEYDLDDEDEDWLQDFNSERKTLSTEKLNRRK
;
A
#
# COMPACT_ATOMS: atom_id res chain seq x y z
N MET A 1 -55.50 1.13 -39.38
CA MET A 1 -54.19 1.23 -38.72
C MET A 1 -53.84 2.71 -38.56
N SER A 2 -53.92 3.24 -37.34
CA SER A 2 -53.68 4.66 -37.04
C SER A 2 -52.18 4.95 -37.03
N ARG A 3 -51.71 5.82 -37.95
CA ARG A 3 -50.32 6.31 -37.94
C ARG A 3 -50.12 7.16 -36.69
N LEU A 4 -49.39 6.62 -35.72
CA LEU A 4 -48.89 7.38 -34.56
C LEU A 4 -48.22 8.66 -35.07
N SER A 5 -48.80 9.80 -34.74
CA SER A 5 -48.26 11.09 -35.14
C SER A 5 -46.91 11.29 -34.45
N PHE A 6 -45.81 11.21 -35.20
CA PHE A 6 -44.48 11.56 -34.72
C PHE A 6 -44.40 13.07 -34.55
N ARG A 7 -44.89 13.57 -33.42
CA ARG A 7 -44.52 14.90 -32.94
C ARG A 7 -43.21 14.73 -32.17
N PRO A 8 -42.12 15.42 -32.54
CA PRO A 8 -40.90 15.40 -31.75
C PRO A 8 -41.23 15.99 -30.38
N ARG A 9 -41.39 15.13 -29.37
CA ARG A 9 -41.50 15.56 -27.99
C ARG A 9 -40.07 15.84 -27.49
N PRO A 10 -39.83 16.95 -26.79
CA PRO A 10 -38.54 17.20 -26.16
C PRO A 10 -38.16 16.00 -25.29
N LEU A 11 -36.98 15.43 -25.54
CA LEU A 11 -36.47 14.32 -24.74
C LEU A 11 -36.14 14.85 -23.35
N ASP A 12 -36.65 14.20 -22.32
CA ASP A 12 -36.26 14.48 -20.95
C ASP A 12 -34.85 13.92 -20.70
N ILE A 13 -33.86 14.80 -20.74
CA ILE A 13 -32.44 14.46 -20.55
C ILE A 13 -32.11 13.97 -19.13
N HIS A 14 -33.01 14.17 -18.15
CA HIS A 14 -32.83 13.65 -16.79
C HIS A 14 -33.48 12.28 -16.59
N LYS A 15 -34.27 11.81 -17.57
CA LYS A 15 -34.85 10.48 -17.53
C LYS A 15 -33.74 9.45 -17.71
N LYS A 16 -33.49 8.65 -16.67
CA LYS A 16 -32.53 7.54 -16.73
C LYS A 16 -32.98 6.52 -17.77
N ILE A 17 -32.09 6.23 -18.71
CA ILE A 17 -32.30 5.19 -19.71
C ILE A 17 -31.91 3.85 -19.07
N PRO A 18 -32.72 2.78 -19.24
CA PRO A 18 -32.32 1.44 -18.82
C PRO A 18 -31.06 1.01 -19.58
N ILE A 19 -30.03 0.58 -18.84
CA ILE A 19 -28.77 0.10 -19.40
C ILE A 19 -28.79 -1.42 -19.37
N VAL A 20 -28.60 -2.03 -20.53
CA VAL A 20 -28.43 -3.48 -20.65
C VAL A 20 -27.04 -3.85 -20.15
N LYS A 21 -26.97 -4.80 -19.21
CA LYS A 21 -25.73 -5.19 -18.55
C LYS A 21 -25.08 -6.42 -19.16
N SER A 22 -25.85 -7.25 -19.87
CA SER A 22 -25.31 -8.45 -20.52
C SER A 22 -26.15 -8.89 -21.70
N ILE A 23 -25.54 -9.61 -22.64
CA ILE A 23 -26.19 -10.11 -23.87
C ILE A 23 -27.36 -11.05 -23.54
N LYS A 24 -27.35 -11.68 -22.36
CA LYS A 24 -28.40 -12.58 -21.88
C LYS A 24 -29.74 -11.87 -21.62
N GLU A 25 -29.75 -10.56 -21.39
CA GLU A 25 -30.97 -9.76 -21.22
C GLU A 25 -31.75 -9.53 -22.53
N PHE A 26 -31.19 -9.91 -23.69
CA PHE A 26 -31.89 -9.84 -24.99
C PHE A 26 -32.67 -11.12 -25.35
N GLU A 27 -32.43 -12.23 -24.66
CA GLU A 27 -33.03 -13.54 -25.00
C GLU A 27 -34.41 -13.74 -24.35
N ASP A 28 -34.79 -12.92 -23.36
CA ASP A 28 -35.99 -13.07 -22.53
C ASP A 28 -37.15 -12.12 -22.92
N ASP A 29 -37.17 -11.62 -24.17
CA ASP A 29 -38.08 -10.54 -24.62
C ASP A 29 -39.47 -11.05 -25.07
N ASP A 30 -40.14 -11.86 -24.24
CA ASP A 30 -41.54 -12.29 -24.46
C ASP A 30 -42.46 -12.18 -23.23
N ALA A 31 -42.14 -11.30 -22.26
CA ALA A 31 -43.12 -10.88 -21.25
C ALA A 31 -42.82 -9.50 -20.62
N PRO A 32 -43.85 -8.67 -20.30
CA PRO A 32 -43.66 -7.33 -19.76
C PRO A 32 -43.20 -7.38 -18.29
N ALA A 33 -41.89 -7.28 -18.05
CA ALA A 33 -41.33 -7.20 -16.71
C ALA A 33 -41.53 -5.81 -16.09
N VAL A 34 -42.62 -5.68 -15.33
CA VAL A 34 -42.85 -4.65 -14.30
C VAL A 34 -41.95 -4.94 -13.10
N VAL A 35 -40.69 -4.48 -13.08
CA VAL A 35 -39.81 -4.52 -11.88
C VAL A 35 -38.64 -3.55 -12.13
N SER A 36 -38.07 -2.74 -11.25
CA SER A 36 -38.35 -2.17 -9.93
C SER A 36 -37.07 -1.39 -9.57
N THR A 37 -37.23 -0.35 -8.74
CA THR A 37 -36.20 0.20 -7.82
C THR A 37 -35.05 1.05 -8.39
N ARG A 38 -35.29 2.37 -8.43
CA ARG A 38 -34.72 3.35 -7.48
C ARG A 38 -33.38 2.94 -6.84
N ASN A 39 -32.29 3.59 -7.22
CA ASN A 39 -31.06 3.96 -6.45
C ASN A 39 -30.01 4.49 -7.45
N SER A 40 -29.11 5.43 -7.20
CA SER A 40 -28.53 5.99 -5.98
C SER A 40 -28.14 7.45 -6.25
N HIS A 41 -28.45 8.35 -5.32
CA HIS A 41 -27.87 9.69 -5.26
C HIS A 41 -26.43 9.56 -4.77
N LEU A 42 -25.47 10.08 -5.54
CA LEU A 42 -24.08 10.31 -5.11
C LEU A 42 -24.03 11.69 -4.42
N PRO A 43 -23.71 11.80 -3.12
CA PRO A 43 -23.30 13.08 -2.56
C PRO A 43 -21.79 13.26 -2.78
N ARG A 44 -21.52 14.33 -3.53
CA ARG A 44 -20.28 15.10 -3.62
C ARG A 44 -19.37 14.96 -2.39
N VAL A 45 -18.14 14.50 -2.62
CA VAL A 45 -17.05 14.54 -1.64
C VAL A 45 -16.61 15.99 -1.48
N VAL A 46 -16.92 16.59 -0.33
CA VAL A 46 -16.30 17.83 0.15
C VAL A 46 -15.05 17.42 0.93
N ALA A 47 -13.91 17.97 0.52
CA ALA A 47 -12.65 17.81 1.22
C ALA A 47 -12.65 18.68 2.48
N GLU A 48 -12.74 18.05 3.64
CA GLU A 48 -12.31 18.68 4.89
C GLU A 48 -11.47 17.70 5.71
N THR A 49 -10.34 18.24 6.14
CA THR A 49 -9.28 17.66 6.94
C THR A 49 -9.77 17.27 8.33
N LYS A 50 -9.67 15.98 8.69
CA LYS A 50 -9.26 15.54 10.03
C LYS A 50 -9.05 14.03 10.07
N ASN A 51 -7.91 13.66 10.61
CA ASN A 51 -7.48 12.29 10.87
C ASN A 51 -8.40 11.65 11.91
N GLU A 52 -9.52 11.06 11.49
CA GLU A 52 -10.26 10.13 12.33
C GLU A 52 -10.61 8.89 11.50
N VAL A 53 -9.98 7.78 11.89
CA VAL A 53 -10.17 6.44 11.33
C VAL A 53 -11.64 6.09 11.47
N HIS A 54 -12.40 6.26 10.39
CA HIS A 54 -13.81 5.89 10.33
C HIS A 54 -13.94 4.38 10.49
N ARG A 55 -14.23 3.91 11.72
CA ARG A 55 -14.70 2.53 11.93
C ARG A 55 -16.11 2.38 11.37
N LYS A 56 -16.22 2.11 10.07
CA LYS A 56 -17.46 1.67 9.46
C LYS A 56 -17.58 0.15 9.63
N CYS A 57 -18.26 -0.28 10.69
CA CYS A 57 -18.81 -1.63 10.77
C CYS A 57 -20.04 -1.70 9.86
N SER A 58 -19.86 -2.05 8.59
CA SER A 58 -20.97 -2.39 7.70
C SER A 58 -20.91 -3.87 7.39
N LYS A 59 -21.81 -4.64 8.02
CA LYS A 59 -22.06 -6.06 7.74
C LYS A 59 -22.59 -6.21 6.31
N LYS A 60 -21.69 -6.34 5.34
CA LYS A 60 -21.92 -6.98 4.05
C LYS A 60 -20.73 -7.88 3.81
N VAL A 61 -20.99 -9.10 3.35
CA VAL A 61 -19.98 -10.12 3.04
C VAL A 61 -19.16 -9.66 1.83
N THR A 62 -18.25 -8.72 2.09
CA THR A 62 -17.07 -8.45 1.28
C THR A 62 -15.94 -9.08 2.08
N SER A 63 -15.15 -9.95 1.46
CA SER A 63 -13.94 -10.52 2.05
C SER A 63 -13.15 -9.40 2.72
N GLU A 64 -13.06 -9.44 4.05
CA GLU A 64 -12.33 -8.43 4.82
C GLU A 64 -10.87 -8.47 4.37
N ILE A 65 -10.34 -7.31 3.97
CA ILE A 65 -8.93 -7.19 3.60
C ILE A 65 -8.12 -7.37 4.89
N PRO A 66 -7.23 -8.36 4.98
CA PRO A 66 -6.46 -8.59 6.20
C PRO A 66 -5.55 -7.39 6.49
N ILE A 67 -5.49 -7.01 7.76
CA ILE A 67 -4.59 -5.95 8.25
C ILE A 67 -3.27 -6.62 8.66
N PRO A 68 -2.11 -6.13 8.20
CA PRO A 68 -0.82 -6.68 8.63
C PRO A 68 -0.62 -6.47 10.13
N GLN A 69 -0.05 -7.49 10.77
CA GLN A 69 0.40 -7.38 12.16
C GLN A 69 1.75 -6.67 12.19
N PHE A 70 1.98 -5.86 13.24
CA PHE A 70 3.30 -5.34 13.55
C PHE A 70 3.91 -6.12 14.70
N VAL A 71 5.23 -6.24 14.70
CA VAL A 71 6.01 -6.92 15.73
C VAL A 71 7.05 -5.93 16.25
N VAL A 72 7.21 -5.89 17.57
CA VAL A 72 8.29 -5.15 18.22
C VAL A 72 9.48 -6.09 18.32
N VAL A 73 10.64 -5.65 17.84
CA VAL A 73 11.87 -6.42 17.86
C VAL A 73 12.70 -5.98 19.06
N ASP A 74 12.95 -6.90 20.00
CA ASP A 74 13.64 -6.59 21.26
C ASP A 74 15.08 -6.08 21.06
N THR A 75 15.72 -6.45 19.94
CA THR A 75 17.09 -6.03 19.62
C THR A 75 17.16 -4.67 18.93
N TYR A 76 16.03 -4.08 18.52
CA TYR A 76 15.99 -2.89 17.69
C TYR A 76 16.80 -1.71 18.25
N GLU A 77 16.64 -1.42 19.54
CA GLU A 77 17.35 -0.32 20.22
C GLU A 77 18.86 -0.58 20.37
N ARG A 78 19.29 -1.84 20.28
CA ARG A 78 20.71 -2.22 20.29
C ARG A 78 21.32 -2.14 18.90
N ASP A 79 20.57 -2.60 17.91
CA ASP A 79 21.03 -2.72 16.51
C ASP A 79 21.02 -1.36 15.80
N TYR A 80 20.08 -0.48 16.16
CA TYR A 80 19.92 0.85 15.55
C TYR A 80 20.03 1.96 16.59
N LEU A 81 21.19 2.62 16.63
CA LEU A 81 21.42 3.74 17.54
C LEU A 81 20.80 5.04 16.99
N CYS A 82 20.06 5.75 17.85
CA CYS A 82 19.48 7.07 17.53
C CYS A 82 20.56 8.17 17.54
N THR A 83 21.37 8.23 16.48
CA THR A 83 22.45 9.22 16.32
C THR A 83 22.09 10.37 15.37
N PHE A 84 20.94 10.28 14.71
CA PHE A 84 20.48 11.31 13.77
C PHE A 84 20.19 12.62 14.47
N ARG A 85 20.71 13.72 13.91
CA ARG A 85 20.43 15.09 14.36
C ARG A 85 19.73 15.84 13.24
N GLU A 86 18.53 16.32 13.50
CA GLU A 86 17.74 17.05 12.52
C GLU A 86 18.45 18.36 12.14
N PRO A 87 18.77 18.57 10.85
CA PRO A 87 19.33 19.83 10.38
C PRO A 87 18.25 20.91 10.31
N LEU A 88 18.64 22.18 10.48
CA LEU A 88 17.73 23.34 10.36
C LEU A 88 17.16 23.54 8.93
N SER A 89 17.66 22.79 7.96
CA SER A 89 17.30 22.90 6.54
C SER A 89 17.00 21.53 5.97
N TYR A 90 16.18 21.46 4.92
CA TYR A 90 15.89 20.19 4.24
C TYR A 90 17.15 19.47 3.78
N VAL A 91 17.16 18.14 3.99
CA VAL A 91 18.21 17.24 3.53
C VAL A 91 18.33 17.34 2.02
N ARG A 92 19.52 17.70 1.54
CA ARG A 92 19.86 17.65 0.11
C ARG A 92 20.68 16.41 -0.14
N GLY A 93 20.14 15.46 -0.89
CA GLY A 93 20.85 14.23 -1.23
C GLY A 93 22.10 14.54 -2.05
N ARG A 94 23.28 14.38 -1.44
CA ARG A 94 24.51 14.02 -2.16
C ARG A 94 24.75 12.53 -1.92
N GLY A 95 25.26 11.83 -2.93
CA GLY A 95 25.41 10.37 -2.89
C GLY A 95 26.23 9.93 -1.67
N VAL A 96 25.69 8.98 -0.91
CA VAL A 96 26.23 8.46 0.36
C VAL A 96 27.70 8.02 0.25
N ARG A 97 28.14 7.58 -0.93
CA ARG A 97 29.52 7.15 -1.22
C ARG A 97 30.57 8.27 -1.23
N ALA A 98 30.18 9.54 -1.25
CA ALA A 98 31.14 10.63 -1.42
C ALA A 98 31.76 11.13 -0.10
N GLU A 99 31.14 10.87 1.06
CA GLU A 99 31.49 11.57 2.31
C GLU A 99 31.64 10.67 3.55
N PHE A 100 31.17 9.42 3.52
CA PHE A 100 31.39 8.49 4.64
C PHE A 100 32.68 7.69 4.42
N GLY A 101 33.49 7.64 5.48
CA GLY A 101 34.79 6.99 5.51
C GLY A 101 34.77 5.51 5.09
N GLU A 102 35.98 4.96 5.04
CA GLU A 102 36.36 3.60 4.64
C GLU A 102 35.20 2.60 4.52
N PHE A 103 34.82 2.32 3.28
CA PHE A 103 33.76 1.38 2.94
C PHE A 103 34.26 -0.04 3.24
N VAL A 104 33.55 -0.74 4.13
CA VAL A 104 33.78 -2.16 4.43
C VAL A 104 32.83 -2.97 3.55
N GLU A 105 33.37 -3.89 2.75
CA GLU A 105 32.59 -4.61 1.72
C GLU A 105 31.97 -5.92 2.23
N TYR A 106 32.45 -6.44 3.36
CA TYR A 106 32.11 -7.75 3.89
C TYR A 106 31.64 -7.64 5.34
N ASP A 107 30.54 -8.32 5.65
CA ASP A 107 30.02 -8.49 7.01
C ASP A 107 30.29 -9.95 7.43
N LEU A 108 30.80 -10.16 8.66
CA LEU A 108 31.03 -11.51 9.18
C LEU A 108 29.69 -12.20 9.44
N ASP A 109 29.60 -13.46 9.06
CA ASP A 109 28.52 -14.35 9.46
C ASP A 109 28.90 -15.13 10.72
N ASP A 110 27.95 -15.90 11.25
CA ASP A 110 28.13 -16.66 12.49
C ASP A 110 29.36 -17.60 12.43
N GLU A 111 29.63 -18.22 11.26
CA GLU A 111 30.80 -19.10 11.07
C GLU A 111 32.12 -18.32 11.20
N ASP A 112 32.18 -17.15 10.57
CA ASP A 112 33.35 -16.29 10.63
C ASP A 112 33.58 -15.72 12.05
N GLU A 113 32.51 -15.39 12.77
CA GLU A 113 32.58 -14.93 14.16
C GLU A 113 33.09 -16.03 15.11
N ASP A 114 32.57 -17.25 14.97
CA ASP A 114 33.02 -18.43 15.72
C ASP A 114 34.50 -18.72 15.44
N TRP A 115 34.89 -18.71 14.17
CA TRP A 115 36.28 -18.91 13.76
C TRP A 115 37.21 -17.83 14.32
N LEU A 116 36.79 -16.56 14.28
CA LEU A 116 37.56 -15.45 14.80
C LEU A 116 37.73 -15.54 16.33
N GLN A 117 36.71 -16.03 17.03
CA GLN A 117 36.76 -16.26 18.47
C GLN A 117 37.77 -17.36 18.84
N ASP A 118 37.76 -18.48 18.13
CA ASP A 118 38.73 -19.57 18.31
C ASP A 118 40.16 -19.10 17.99
N PHE A 119 40.33 -18.39 16.88
CA PHE A 119 41.63 -17.83 16.48
C PHE A 119 42.21 -16.86 17.51
N ASN A 120 41.36 -16.00 18.11
CA ASN A 120 41.75 -15.03 19.12
C ASN A 120 42.09 -15.68 20.47
N SER A 121 41.46 -16.82 20.78
CA SER A 121 41.73 -17.61 21.98
C SER A 121 43.18 -18.16 22.00
N GLU A 122 43.79 -18.35 20.83
CA GLU A 122 45.19 -18.77 20.66
C GLU A 122 46.24 -17.64 20.83
N ARG A 123 45.89 -16.53 21.49
CA ARG A 123 46.72 -15.31 21.72
C ARG A 123 47.04 -14.49 20.46
N LYS A 124 46.28 -14.66 19.39
CA LYS A 124 46.40 -13.83 18.18
C LYS A 124 45.26 -12.81 18.17
N THR A 125 45.47 -11.57 18.60
CA THR A 125 44.35 -10.60 18.68
C THR A 125 44.05 -9.97 17.31
N LEU A 126 43.09 -10.52 16.57
CA LEU A 126 42.53 -9.95 15.34
C LEU A 126 41.15 -9.33 15.62
N SER A 127 40.95 -8.08 15.23
CA SER A 127 39.64 -7.42 15.33
C SER A 127 38.74 -7.79 14.15
N THR A 128 37.42 -7.80 14.38
CA THR A 128 36.37 -8.06 13.38
C THR A 128 36.50 -7.15 12.16
N GLU A 129 36.65 -5.85 12.38
CA GLU A 129 36.82 -4.86 11.31
C GLU A 129 38.04 -5.14 10.43
N LYS A 130 39.13 -5.66 11.01
CA LYS A 130 40.35 -5.98 10.26
C LYS A 130 40.19 -7.24 9.42
N LEU A 131 39.33 -8.17 9.82
CA LEU A 131 38.98 -9.35 9.02
C LEU A 131 38.11 -8.94 7.82
N ASN A 132 37.09 -8.11 8.03
CA ASN A 132 36.18 -7.64 6.99
C ASN A 132 36.87 -6.89 5.85
N ARG A 133 37.97 -6.21 6.13
CA ARG A 133 38.74 -5.46 5.13
C ARG A 133 39.71 -6.33 4.31
N ARG A 134 39.89 -7.59 4.69
CA ARG A 134 40.93 -8.48 4.13
C ARG A 134 40.39 -9.63 3.29
N LYS A 135 39.09 -9.90 3.35
CA LYS A 135 38.40 -10.81 2.44
C LYS A 135 37.98 -10.04 1.18
#